data_AF-A0A0F9S423-F1
#
_entry.id   AF-A0A0F9S423-F1
#
_cell.length_a   1.000
_cell.length_b   1.000
_cell.length_c   1.000
_cell.angle_alpha   90.00
_cell.angle_beta   90.00
_cell.angle_gamma   90.00
#
_symmetry.space_group_name_H-M   'P 1'
#
loop_
_entity.id
_entity.type
_entity.pdbx_description
1 polymer ?
#
loop_
_entity_poly.entity_id
_entity_poly.type
_entity_poly.pdbx_seq_one_letter_code
_entity_poly.pdbx_strand_id
1 'polypeptide(L)'
;MPRFVLHQQRIKPLLKRPNPGQRLNGEIKRRTDVVGIFPNEKAITRLVGAILVEQNEEWAVQRSRYMTLETLAPVCDDPIISLPAA
;
A
#
# COMPACT_ATOMS: atom_id res chain seq x y z
N MET A 1 -28.19 13.05 -29.11
CA MET A 1 -26.91 12.32 -29.00
C MET A 1 -26.16 12.81 -27.77
N PRO A 2 -26.32 12.22 -26.57
CA PRO A 2 -25.69 12.74 -25.37
C PRO A 2 -24.26 12.20 -25.22
N ARG A 3 -23.36 13.14 -24.92
CA ARG A 3 -21.91 12.97 -24.75
C ARG A 3 -21.64 12.40 -23.36
N PHE A 4 -21.00 11.23 -23.29
CA PHE A 4 -20.55 10.61 -22.04
C PHE A 4 -19.57 11.53 -21.31
N VAL A 5 -19.95 11.99 -20.12
CA VAL A 5 -19.06 12.69 -19.20
C VAL A 5 -18.46 11.61 -18.30
N LEU A 6 -17.22 11.20 -18.55
CA LEU A 6 -16.47 10.41 -17.56
C LEU A 6 -16.17 11.35 -16.40
N HIS A 7 -17.01 11.28 -15.36
CA HIS A 7 -16.72 11.88 -14.07
C HIS A 7 -15.54 11.09 -13.48
N GLN A 8 -14.33 11.46 -13.86
CA GLN A 8 -13.12 10.96 -13.22
C GLN A 8 -13.21 11.40 -11.77
N GLN A 9 -13.54 10.46 -10.89
CA GLN A 9 -13.58 10.67 -9.45
C GLN A 9 -12.17 11.05 -9.01
N ARG A 10 -11.90 12.36 -9.01
CA ARG A 10 -10.68 12.94 -8.47
C ARG A 10 -10.75 12.70 -6.97
N ILE A 11 -10.10 11.63 -6.51
CA ILE A 11 -9.97 11.31 -5.08
C ILE A 11 -9.23 12.50 -4.45
N LYS A 12 -9.98 13.45 -3.88
CA LYS A 12 -9.42 14.60 -3.17
C LYS A 12 -8.77 14.10 -1.89
N PRO A 13 -7.62 14.67 -1.49
CA PRO A 13 -6.71 14.01 -0.58
C PRO A 13 -7.25 14.00 0.84
N LEU A 14 -7.15 12.86 1.52
CA LEU A 14 -7.33 12.71 2.97
C LEU A 14 -6.15 13.41 3.69
N LEU A 15 -6.09 14.73 3.57
CA LEU A 15 -4.93 15.54 3.87
C LEU A 15 -4.94 15.93 5.35
N LYS A 16 -4.25 15.14 6.18
CA LYS A 16 -3.71 15.53 7.50
C LYS A 16 -2.76 14.48 8.09
N ARG A 17 -2.83 13.22 7.65
CA ARG A 17 -1.92 12.14 8.07
C ARG A 17 -0.99 11.73 6.93
N PRO A 18 0.28 11.40 7.20
CA PRO A 18 1.19 10.88 6.19
C PRO A 18 0.61 9.59 5.60
N ASN A 19 0.64 9.50 4.27
CA ASN A 19 0.19 8.29 3.59
C ASN A 19 1.14 7.10 3.92
N PRO A 20 0.72 5.85 3.72
CA PRO A 20 1.53 4.68 4.09
C PRO A 20 2.95 4.68 3.51
N GLY A 21 3.14 5.12 2.26
CA GLY A 21 4.47 5.23 1.65
C GLY A 21 5.35 6.30 2.29
N GLN A 22 4.78 7.46 2.63
CA GLN A 22 5.48 8.52 3.37
C GLN A 22 5.87 8.07 4.78
N ARG A 23 5.01 7.29 5.45
CA ARG A 23 5.32 6.69 6.76
C ARG A 23 6.50 5.74 6.65
N LEU A 24 6.49 4.85 5.66
CA LEU A 24 7.58 3.90 5.41
C LEU A 24 8.90 4.63 5.11
N ASN A 25 8.88 5.67 4.27
CA ASN A 25 10.06 6.46 3.97
C ASN A 25 10.62 7.19 5.21
N GLY A 26 9.73 7.69 6.08
CA GLY A 26 10.12 8.26 7.36
C GLY A 26 10.80 7.25 8.27
N GLU A 27 10.29 6.02 8.30
CA GLU A 27 10.84 4.94 9.12
C GLU A 27 12.19 4.44 8.61
N ILE A 28 12.33 4.28 7.28
CA ILE A 28 13.61 3.98 6.64
C ILE A 28 14.64 5.03 7.03
N LYS A 29 14.31 6.32 6.86
CA LYS A 29 15.20 7.43 7.22
C LYS A 29 15.63 7.37 8.68
N ARG A 30 14.67 7.24 9.60
CA ARG A 30 14.93 7.20 11.05
C ARG A 30 15.84 6.04 11.46
N ARG A 31 15.65 4.84 10.90
CA ARG A 31 16.47 3.66 11.23
C ARG A 31 17.84 3.68 10.57
N THR A 32 17.96 4.27 9.38
CA THR A 32 19.28 4.49 8.75
C THR A 32 20.07 5.57 9.48
N ASP A 33 19.41 6.59 10.05
CA ASP A 33 20.07 7.67 10.80
C ASP A 33 20.79 7.16 12.07
N VAL A 34 20.29 6.08 12.69
CA VAL A 34 20.95 5.45 13.86
C VAL A 34 22.30 4.81 13.48
N VAL A 35 22.39 4.26 12.27
CA VAL A 35 23.62 3.61 11.79
C VAL A 35 24.62 4.65 11.28
N GLY A 36 24.14 5.73 10.65
CA GLY A 36 24.94 6.85 10.17
C GLY A 36 25.76 6.54 8.91
N ILE A 37 26.68 5.58 8.98
CA ILE A 37 27.58 5.18 7.88
C ILE A 37 27.51 3.68 7.65
N PHE A 38 27.38 3.26 6.39
CA PHE A 38 27.35 1.85 6.01
C PHE A 38 28.69 1.42 5.38
N PRO A 39 29.20 0.21 5.71
CA PRO A 39 30.49 -0.27 5.20
C PRO A 39 30.45 -0.70 3.73
N ASN A 40 29.25 -0.93 3.17
CA ASN A 40 29.01 -1.23 1.75
C ASN A 40 27.52 -1.15 1.44
N GLU A 41 27.16 -1.18 0.15
CA GLU A 41 25.77 -1.17 -0.33
C GLU A 41 24.95 -2.36 0.18
N LYS A 42 25.55 -3.56 0.28
CA LYS A 42 24.83 -4.75 0.77
C LYS A 42 24.38 -4.58 2.22
N ALA A 43 25.09 -3.79 3.04
CA ALA A 43 24.71 -3.55 4.43
C ALA A 43 23.42 -2.69 4.52
N ILE A 44 23.32 -1.63 3.73
CA ILE A 44 22.11 -0.80 3.67
C ILE A 44 20.94 -1.57 3.05
N THR A 45 21.16 -2.35 1.98
CA THR A 45 20.11 -3.19 1.40
C THR A 45 19.54 -4.19 2.41
N ARG A 46 20.37 -4.79 3.26
CA ARG A 46 19.90 -5.71 4.30
C ARG A 46 19.06 -5.02 5.36
N LEU A 47 19.47 -3.84 5.82
CA LEU A 47 18.69 -3.06 6.80
C LEU A 47 17.34 -2.65 6.21
N VAL A 48 17.35 -2.03 5.03
CA VAL A 48 16.11 -1.61 4.36
C VAL A 48 15.24 -2.82 4.05
N GLY A 49 15.82 -3.92 3.60
CA GLY A 49 15.12 -5.19 3.38
C GLY A 49 14.43 -5.71 4.65
N ALA A 50 15.11 -5.69 5.79
CA ALA A 50 14.53 -6.09 7.07
C ALA A 50 13.35 -5.18 7.47
N ILE A 51 13.46 -3.86 7.29
CA ILE A 51 12.39 -2.89 7.56
C ILE A 51 11.17 -3.15 6.67
N LEU A 52 11.40 -3.47 5.39
CA LEU A 52 10.32 -3.80 4.46
C LEU A 52 9.61 -5.09 4.84
N VAL A 53 10.33 -6.11 5.29
CA VAL A 53 9.74 -7.37 5.76
C VAL A 53 8.87 -7.13 6.99
N GLU A 54 9.40 -6.42 7.99
CA GLU A 54 8.65 -6.06 9.21
C GLU A 54 7.36 -5.30 8.88
N GLN A 55 7.45 -4.28 8.01
CA GLN A 55 6.28 -3.51 7.62
C GLN A 55 5.28 -4.34 6.80
N ASN A 56 5.77 -5.23 5.95
CA ASN A 56 4.93 -6.14 5.17
C ASN A 56 4.17 -7.11 6.07
N GLU A 57 4.80 -7.66 7.10
CA GLU A 57 4.15 -8.52 8.09
C GLU A 57 3.03 -7.77 8.84
N GLU A 58 3.29 -6.54 9.30
CA GLU A 58 2.27 -5.70 9.93
C GLU A 58 1.08 -5.45 8.99
N TRP A 59 1.36 -5.13 7.72
CA TRP A 59 0.31 -4.86 6.73
C TRP A 59 -0.46 -6.11 6.32
N ALA A 60 0.18 -7.28 6.30
CA ALA A 60 -0.51 -8.55 6.07
C ALA A 60 -1.51 -8.84 7.19
N VAL A 61 -1.14 -8.56 8.44
CA VAL A 61 -2.03 -8.69 9.62
C VAL A 61 -3.16 -7.66 9.58
N GLN A 62 -2.91 -6.43 9.14
CA GLN A 62 -3.98 -5.45 8.99
C GLN A 62 -4.91 -5.79 7.81
N ARG A 63 -4.36 -6.29 6.69
CA ARG A 63 -5.15 -6.71 5.53
C ARG A 63 -6.08 -7.87 5.87
N SER A 64 -5.64 -8.86 6.64
CA SER A 64 -6.53 -9.95 7.08
C SER A 64 -7.68 -9.46 8.00
N ARG A 65 -7.51 -8.32 8.68
CA ARG A 65 -8.54 -7.70 9.53
C ARG A 65 -9.50 -6.78 8.78
N TYR A 66 -9.07 -6.17 7.67
CA TYR A 66 -9.87 -5.20 6.91
C TYR A 66 -10.31 -5.68 5.51
N MET A 67 -9.86 -6.86 5.08
CA MET A 67 -10.32 -7.54 3.85
C MET A 67 -10.97 -8.88 4.18
N THR A 68 -11.92 -8.88 5.13
CA THR A 68 -12.86 -9.99 5.26
C THR A 68 -13.89 -9.92 4.14
N LEU A 69 -14.42 -11.08 3.72
CA LEU A 69 -15.47 -11.17 2.70
C LEU A 69 -16.69 -10.31 3.05
N GLU A 70 -17.01 -10.18 4.33
CA GLU A 70 -18.07 -9.30 4.86
C GLU A 70 -17.77 -7.81 4.68
N THR A 71 -16.50 -7.40 4.84
CA THR A 71 -16.08 -5.99 4.65
C THR A 71 -15.96 -5.63 3.16
N LEU A 72 -15.63 -6.62 2.31
CA LEU A 72 -15.51 -6.46 0.86
C LEU A 72 -16.83 -6.61 0.11
N ALA A 73 -17.87 -7.19 0.71
CA ALA A 73 -19.17 -7.39 0.08
C ALA A 73 -19.76 -6.11 -0.57
N PRO A 74 -19.70 -4.91 0.04
CA PRO A 74 -20.22 -3.68 -0.57
C PRO A 74 -19.37 -3.15 -1.73
N VAL A 75 -18.14 -3.65 -1.89
CA VAL A 75 -17.18 -3.23 -2.93
C VAL A 75 -17.17 -4.23 -4.10
N CYS A 76 -17.58 -5.48 -3.86
CA CYS A 76 -17.62 -6.56 -4.85
C CYS A 76 -18.94 -6.68 -5.63
N ASP A 77 -19.82 -5.67 -5.63
CA ASP A 77 -20.99 -5.61 -6.52
C ASP A 77 -20.61 -5.28 -7.98
N ASP A 78 -19.55 -5.90 -8.49
CA ASP A 78 -19.25 -5.89 -9.93
C ASP A 78 -19.99 -7.08 -10.56
N PRO A 79 -20.76 -6.87 -11.66
CA PRO A 79 -21.41 -7.97 -12.36
C PRO A 79 -20.35 -8.98 -12.78
N ILE A 80 -20.58 -10.25 -12.48
CA ILE A 80 -19.70 -11.39 -12.79
C ILE A 80 -19.14 -11.21 -14.21
N ILE A 81 -17.87 -10.81 -14.32
CA ILE A 81 -17.13 -10.83 -15.58
C ILE A 81 -16.84 -12.32 -15.85
N SER A 82 -17.76 -12.98 -16.55
CA SER A 82 -17.54 -14.31 -17.09
C SER A 82 -16.46 -14.22 -18.17
N LEU A 83 -15.35 -14.91 -17.95
CA LEU A 83 -14.39 -15.17 -19.01
C LEU A 83 -15.04 -16.15 -20.00
N PRO A 84 -14.93 -15.93 -21.32
CA PRO A 84 -15.48 -16.85 -22.29
C PRO A 84 -14.76 -18.19 -22.13
N ALA A 85 -15.54 -19.26 -21.95
CA ALA A 85 -15.02 -20.62 -22.03
C ALA A 85 -14.45 -20.83 -23.44
N ALA A 86 -13.16 -21.13 -23.50
CA ALA A 86 -12.50 -21.59 -24.72
C ALA A 86 -12.86 -23.06 -25.00
#